data_AF-A0A924MH00-F1
#
_entry.id   AF-A0A924MH00-F1
#
_cell.length_a   1.000
_cell.length_b   1.000
_cell.length_c   1.000
_cell.angle_alpha   90.00
_cell.angle_beta   90.00
_cell.angle_gamma   90.00
#
_symmetry.space_group_name_H-M   'P 1'
#
loop_
_entity.id
_entity.type
_entity.pdbx_description
1 polymer ?
#
loop_
_entity_poly.entity_id
_entity_poly.type
_entity_poly.pdbx_seq_one_letter_code
_entity_poly.pdbx_strand_id
1 'polypeptide(L)'
;MKKIITALAFLIISNLAIAQEKEIKELIEKQRSDWNKGDITGYMEGYQKSDSLLFVSKNGPEYGWRTVLNNYQKFYPDKASMG
;
A
#
# COMPACT_ATOMS: atom_id res chain seq x y z
N MET A 1 18.40 8.51 -38.88
CA MET A 1 17.80 7.29 -38.27
C MET A 1 18.14 7.16 -36.78
N LYS A 2 19.41 7.05 -36.36
CA LYS A 2 19.78 6.91 -34.93
C LYS A 2 19.19 8.01 -34.01
N LYS A 3 19.29 9.29 -34.41
CA LYS A 3 18.72 10.42 -33.63
C LYS A 3 17.20 10.36 -33.45
N ILE A 4 16.49 9.81 -34.44
CA ILE A 4 15.02 9.65 -34.41
C ILE A 4 14.65 8.51 -33.46
N ILE A 5 15.40 7.41 -33.51
CA ILE A 5 15.23 6.27 -32.59
C ILE A 5 15.52 6.71 -31.13
N THR A 6 16.57 7.49 -30.90
CA THR A 6 16.88 8.02 -29.56
C THR A 6 15.79 8.97 -29.05
N ALA A 7 15.24 9.84 -29.90
CA ALA A 7 14.15 10.75 -29.52
C ALA A 7 12.85 9.99 -29.20
N LEU A 8 12.51 8.95 -29.98
CA LEU A 8 11.36 8.09 -29.72
C LEU A 8 11.51 7.31 -28.41
N ALA A 9 12.72 6.79 -28.12
CA ALA A 9 12.98 6.11 -26.85
C ALA A 9 12.82 7.04 -25.65
N PHE A 10 13.27 8.30 -25.76
CA PHE A 10 13.12 9.30 -24.70
C PHE A 10 11.64 9.65 -24.45
N LEU A 11 10.84 9.76 -25.53
CA LEU A 11 9.41 10.03 -25.45
C LEU A 11 8.62 8.88 -24.80
N ILE A 12 9.03 7.64 -25.02
CA ILE A 12 8.41 6.45 -24.40
C ILE A 12 8.74 6.40 -22.89
N ILE A 13 9.99 6.67 -22.52
CA ILE A 13 10.43 6.70 -21.11
C ILE A 13 9.72 7.81 -20.32
N SER A 14 9.50 8.98 -20.93
CA SER A 14 8.77 10.07 -20.27
C SER A 14 7.29 9.75 -20.00
N ASN A 15 6.65 8.91 -20.83
CA ASN A 15 5.27 8.47 -20.59
C ASN A 15 5.17 7.42 -19.47
N LEU A 16 6.22 6.60 -19.26
CA LEU A 16 6.32 5.71 -18.09
C LEU A 16 6.54 6.47 -16.78
N ALA A 17 6.99 7.73 -16.84
CA ALA A 17 7.21 8.60 -15.70
C ALA A 17 5.99 9.45 -15.31
N ILE A 18 4.84 9.30 -15.99
CA ILE A 18 3.59 9.92 -15.56
C ILE A 18 3.09 9.16 -14.32
N ALA A 19 3.10 9.87 -13.20
CA ALA A 19 2.93 9.36 -11.85
C ALA A 19 1.64 8.54 -11.65
N GLN A 20 1.76 7.42 -10.93
CA GLN A 20 0.67 6.56 -10.43
C GLN A 20 -0.17 7.26 -9.34
N GLU A 21 -0.26 8.59 -9.38
CA GLU A 21 -0.89 9.40 -8.34
C GLU A 21 -2.37 9.01 -8.18
N LYS A 22 -3.06 8.73 -9.29
CA LYS A 22 -4.45 8.30 -9.28
C LYS A 22 -4.60 6.95 -8.59
N GLU A 23 -3.82 5.96 -9.00
CA GLU A 23 -3.88 4.60 -8.45
C GLU A 23 -3.51 4.58 -6.96
N ILE A 24 -2.51 5.36 -6.55
CA ILE A 24 -2.11 5.51 -5.16
C ILE A 24 -3.23 6.16 -4.34
N LYS A 25 -3.88 7.21 -4.87
CA LYS A 25 -5.03 7.84 -4.20
C LYS A 25 -6.20 6.88 -4.04
N GLU A 26 -6.52 6.11 -5.08
CA GLU A 26 -7.57 5.09 -5.03
C GLU A 26 -7.26 4.00 -4.00
N LEU A 27 -6.00 3.55 -3.93
CA LEU A 27 -5.56 2.58 -2.91
C LEU A 27 -5.74 3.13 -1.49
N ILE A 28 -5.27 4.36 -1.24
CA ILE A 28 -5.37 5.00 0.08
C ILE A 28 -6.84 5.23 0.46
N GLU A 29 -7.70 5.63 -0.50
CA GLU A 29 -9.14 5.81 -0.25
C GLU A 29 -9.81 4.48 0.11
N LYS A 30 -9.46 3.40 -0.59
CA LYS A 30 -9.94 2.07 -0.27
C LYS A 30 -9.53 1.66 1.14
N GLN A 31 -8.25 1.82 1.51
CA GLN A 31 -7.79 1.52 2.87
C GLN A 31 -8.57 2.33 3.92
N ARG A 32 -8.81 3.62 3.68
CA ARG A 32 -9.63 4.45 4.59
C ARG A 32 -11.06 3.94 4.70
N SER A 33 -11.68 3.58 3.58
CA SER A 33 -13.05 3.04 3.57
C SER A 33 -13.15 1.74 4.37
N ASP A 34 -12.18 0.84 4.19
CA ASP A 34 -12.14 -0.46 4.88
C ASP A 34 -11.90 -0.27 6.38
N TRP A 35 -10.98 0.64 6.75
CA TRP A 35 -10.78 1.05 8.16
C TRP A 35 -12.08 1.54 8.80
N ASN A 36 -12.76 2.49 8.16
CA ASN A 36 -14.01 3.07 8.67
C ASN A 36 -15.17 2.06 8.75
N LYS A 37 -15.10 0.95 8.01
CA LYS A 37 -16.06 -0.16 8.08
C LYS A 37 -15.70 -1.20 9.15
N GLY A 38 -14.49 -1.15 9.69
CA GLY A 38 -13.96 -2.21 10.56
C GLY A 38 -13.42 -3.42 9.81
N ASP A 39 -13.19 -3.32 8.49
CA ASP A 39 -12.64 -4.40 7.68
C ASP A 39 -11.11 -4.36 7.68
N ILE A 40 -10.52 -5.00 8.69
CA ILE A 40 -9.06 -5.10 8.84
C ILE A 40 -8.43 -5.90 7.70
N THR A 41 -9.11 -6.92 7.18
CA THR A 41 -8.58 -7.75 6.10
C THR A 41 -8.49 -6.92 4.82
N GLY A 42 -9.54 -6.16 4.49
CA GLY A 42 -9.57 -5.21 3.39
C GLY A 42 -8.52 -4.10 3.54
N TYR A 43 -8.39 -3.52 4.74
CA TYR A 43 -7.36 -2.51 5.04
C TYR A 43 -5.94 -3.03 4.76
N MET A 44 -5.67 -4.31 5.08
CA MET A 44 -4.37 -4.93 4.90
C MET A 44 -3.99 -5.21 3.45
N GLU A 45 -4.92 -5.13 2.49
CA GLU A 45 -4.63 -5.30 1.06
C GLU A 45 -3.76 -4.17 0.49
N GLY A 46 -3.69 -3.02 1.15
CA GLY A 46 -2.74 -1.96 0.76
C GLY A 46 -1.29 -2.23 1.13
N TYR A 47 -1.02 -3.27 1.91
CA TYR A 47 0.34 -3.71 2.25
C TYR A 47 0.79 -4.86 1.37
N GLN A 48 2.07 -4.88 1.02
CA GLN A 48 2.67 -5.99 0.30
C GLN A 48 2.58 -7.28 1.14
N LYS A 49 2.02 -8.33 0.54
CA LYS A 49 1.96 -9.69 1.12
C LYS A 49 3.33 -10.37 1.05
N SER A 50 4.21 -10.00 1.99
CA SER A 50 5.58 -10.47 2.07
C SER A 50 6.01 -10.68 3.51
N ASP A 51 6.89 -11.66 3.72
CA ASP A 51 7.58 -11.87 5.01
C ASP A 51 8.57 -10.74 5.33
N SER A 52 8.93 -9.93 4.33
CA SER A 52 9.79 -8.76 4.50
C SER A 52 9.04 -7.48 4.85
N LEU A 53 7.70 -7.49 4.91
CA LEU A 53 6.93 -6.31 5.34
C LEU A 53 7.37 -5.92 6.75
N LEU A 54 7.89 -4.71 6.94
CA LEU A 54 8.30 -4.17 8.22
C LEU A 54 7.24 -3.19 8.73
N PHE A 55 6.70 -3.45 9.91
CA PHE A 55 5.84 -2.52 10.64
C PHE A 55 6.55 -2.04 11.90
N VAL A 56 6.57 -0.73 12.15
CA VAL A 56 7.24 -0.14 13.31
C VAL A 56 6.19 0.51 14.22
N SER A 57 6.12 0.03 15.46
CA SER A 57 5.20 0.53 16.48
C SER A 57 5.95 0.94 17.75
N LYS A 58 5.22 1.38 18.79
CA LYS A 58 5.78 1.62 20.13
C LYS A 58 6.45 0.37 20.74
N ASN A 59 6.07 -0.83 20.29
CA ASN A 59 6.61 -2.09 20.77
C ASN A 59 7.87 -2.53 19.98
N GLY A 60 8.29 -1.76 18.98
CA GLY A 60 9.44 -2.05 18.12
C GLY A 60 9.05 -2.52 16.70
N PRO A 61 10.04 -2.97 15.92
CA PRO A 61 9.85 -3.48 14.57
C PRO A 61 9.30 -4.91 14.55
N GLU A 62 8.34 -5.17 13.67
CA GLU A 62 7.76 -6.50 13.42
C GLU A 62 7.78 -6.80 11.92
N TYR A 63 8.04 -8.06 11.58
CA TYR A 63 8.15 -8.51 10.20
C TYR A 63 7.01 -9.45 9.80
N GLY A 64 6.60 -9.33 8.54
CA GLY A 64 5.70 -10.24 7.85
C GLY A 64 4.25 -9.77 7.82
N TRP A 65 3.64 -9.82 6.64
CA TRP A 65 2.25 -9.39 6.42
C TRP A 65 1.26 -10.06 7.36
N ARG A 66 1.42 -11.37 7.61
CA ARG A 66 0.53 -12.11 8.51
C ARG A 66 0.72 -11.70 9.97
N THR A 67 1.94 -11.39 10.41
CA THR A 67 2.21 -10.86 11.75
C THR A 67 1.47 -9.54 11.94
N VAL A 68 1.60 -8.63 10.97
CA VAL A 68 0.95 -7.32 11.00
C VAL A 68 -0.58 -7.45 11.00
N LEU A 69 -1.15 -8.30 10.13
CA LEU A 69 -2.59 -8.59 10.11
C LEU A 69 -3.09 -9.08 11.48
N ASN A 70 -2.42 -10.08 12.07
CA ASN A 70 -2.81 -10.64 13.37
C ASN A 70 -2.76 -9.57 14.47
N ASN A 71 -1.77 -8.69 14.42
CA ASN A 71 -1.63 -7.60 15.39
C ASN A 71 -2.76 -6.57 15.24
N TYR A 72 -3.12 -6.18 14.02
CA TYR A 72 -4.31 -5.34 13.80
C TYR A 72 -5.57 -5.99 14.36
N GLN A 73 -5.83 -7.26 14.04
CA GLN A 73 -7.00 -7.99 14.56
C GLN A 73 -7.01 -8.10 16.09
N LYS A 74 -5.84 -8.23 16.71
CA LYS A 74 -5.69 -8.31 18.17
C LYS A 74 -5.94 -6.97 18.85
N PHE A 75 -5.41 -5.88 18.31
CA PHE A 75 -5.50 -4.55 18.92
C PHE A 75 -6.79 -3.82 18.56
N TYR A 76 -7.42 -4.21 17.46
CA TYR A 76 -8.69 -3.65 16.96
C TYR A 76 -9.75 -4.75 16.81
N PRO A 77 -10.24 -5.34 17.92
CA PRO A 77 -11.17 -6.47 17.87
C PRO A 77 -12.55 -6.11 17.31
N ASP A 78 -12.91 -4.82 17.30
CA ASP A 78 -14.17 -4.32 16.79
C ASP A 78 -14.04 -2.88 16.25
N LYS A 79 -15.08 -2.42 15.56
CA LYS A 79 -15.11 -1.06 15.01
C LYS A 79 -15.04 0.04 16.08
N ALA A 80 -15.53 -0.20 17.30
CA ALA A 80 -15.49 0.80 18.36
C ALA A 80 -14.06 1.10 18.84
N SER A 81 -13.17 0.12 18.72
CA SER A 81 -11.74 0.29 19.01
C SER A 81 -10.94 1.05 17.93
N MET A 82 -11.54 1.32 16.77
CA MET A 82 -10.84 1.86 15.58
C MET A 82 -10.89 3.40 15.45
N GLY A 83 -11.54 4.09 16.40
CA GLY A 83 -11.69 5.55 16.42
C GLY A 83 -13.04 6.02 15.92
#